data_AF-A0A415BV01-F1
#
_entry.id   AF-A0A415BV01-F1
#
_cell.length_a   1.000
_cell.length_b   1.000
_cell.length_c   1.000
_cell.angle_alpha   90.00
_cell.angle_beta   90.00
_cell.angle_gamma   90.00
#
_symmetry.space_group_name_H-M   'P 1'
#
loop_
_entity.id
_entity.type
_entity.pdbx_description
1 polymer ?
#
loop_
_entity_poly.entity_id
_entity_poly.type
_entity_poly.pdbx_seq_one_letter_code
_entity_poly.pdbx_strand_id
1 'polypeptide(L)'
;MTQALQESITIDYHKRFFQDNVYIPKPLIRKMKGIKIVVGEKNENILFKDSIDEQTAYQLVDQYMLAQFTSVIPNDFNVIFKEKLKEKGITGKTGIIYQHNGIPQYSDNDSISPNSAFRTHIKMLDMKNTISVQGWVDYSWKTIPQMVYVVFFSRQSFRICQSQTR
;
A
#
# COMPACT_ATOMS: atom_id res chain seq x y z
N MET A 1 -2.43 -6.52 -8.83
CA MET A 1 -2.44 -6.62 -7.35
C MET A 1 -1.69 -5.49 -6.65
N THR A 2 -0.41 -5.24 -6.95
CA THR A 2 0.36 -4.15 -6.28
C THR A 2 -0.28 -2.77 -6.40
N GLN A 3 -0.83 -2.43 -7.57
CA GLN A 3 -1.58 -1.19 -7.76
C GLN A 3 -2.87 -1.15 -6.92
N ALA A 4 -3.61 -2.26 -6.84
CA ALA A 4 -4.81 -2.36 -6.00
C ALA A 4 -4.47 -2.16 -4.52
N LEU A 5 -3.33 -2.70 -4.06
CA LEU A 5 -2.85 -2.47 -2.70
C LEU A 5 -2.53 -0.99 -2.47
N GLN A 6 -1.84 -0.34 -3.40
CA GLN A 6 -1.52 1.09 -3.29
C GLN A 6 -2.78 1.97 -3.24
N GLU A 7 -3.75 1.69 -4.12
CA GLU A 7 -5.05 2.38 -4.13
C GLU A 7 -5.80 2.17 -2.80
N SER A 8 -5.74 0.95 -2.26
CA SER A 8 -6.38 0.61 -0.97
C SER A 8 -5.73 1.32 0.21
N ILE A 9 -4.39 1.44 0.23
CA ILE A 9 -3.65 2.22 1.24
C ILE A 9 -4.13 3.68 1.23
N THR A 10 -4.26 4.28 0.05
CA THR A 10 -4.71 5.67 -0.08
C THR A 10 -6.15 5.86 0.39
N ILE A 11 -7.05 4.93 0.06
CA ILE A 11 -8.46 5.00 0.48
C ILE A 11 -8.59 4.82 1.99
N ASP A 12 -7.93 3.81 2.57
CA ASP A 12 -7.91 3.58 4.02
C ASP A 12 -7.33 4.77 4.78
N TYR A 13 -6.22 5.33 4.29
CA TYR A 13 -5.62 6.54 4.83
C TYR A 13 -6.64 7.68 4.90
N HIS A 14 -7.29 8.00 3.78
CA HIS A 14 -8.28 9.07 3.75
C HIS A 14 -9.49 8.75 4.64
N LYS A 15 -9.97 7.51 4.67
CA LYS A 15 -11.09 7.11 5.52
C LYS A 15 -10.78 7.38 7.01
N ARG A 16 -9.59 6.97 7.48
CA ARG A 16 -9.14 7.21 8.86
C ARG A 16 -8.86 8.69 9.12
N PHE A 17 -8.20 9.38 8.19
CA PHE A 17 -7.85 10.78 8.34
C PHE A 17 -9.07 11.73 8.35
N PHE A 18 -10.08 11.48 7.50
CA PHE A 18 -11.30 12.30 7.44
C PHE A 18 -12.28 12.03 8.58
N GLN A 19 -12.20 10.87 9.24
CA GLN A 19 -12.96 10.63 10.48
C GLN A 19 -12.51 11.55 11.62
N ASP A 20 -11.25 12.02 11.60
CA ASP A 20 -10.65 12.82 12.67
C ASP A 20 -10.68 14.35 12.42
N ASN A 21 -11.34 14.85 11.36
CA ASN A 21 -11.47 16.29 11.04
C ASN A 21 -10.14 17.08 11.10
N VAL A 22 -9.05 16.52 10.58
CA VAL A 22 -7.73 17.17 10.58
C VAL A 22 -7.46 17.91 9.26
N TYR A 23 -6.96 19.13 9.41
CA TYR A 23 -6.59 20.09 8.37
C TYR A 23 -5.67 19.47 7.29
N ILE A 24 -6.05 19.60 6.02
CA ILE A 24 -5.19 19.29 4.86
C ILE A 24 -4.27 20.50 4.63
N PRO A 25 -2.95 20.41 4.87
CA PRO A 25 -2.04 21.47 4.47
C PRO A 25 -2.10 21.63 2.95
N LYS A 26 -2.27 22.86 2.46
CA LYS A 26 -2.17 23.14 1.03
C LYS A 26 -0.80 22.64 0.52
N PRO A 27 -0.76 21.93 -0.63
CA PRO A 27 0.48 21.41 -1.16
C PRO A 27 1.42 22.57 -1.51
N LEU A 28 2.54 22.64 -0.82
CA LEU A 28 3.66 23.49 -1.21
C LEU A 28 4.58 22.65 -2.10
N ILE A 29 5.02 23.23 -3.22
CA ILE A 29 5.95 22.59 -4.18
C ILE A 29 7.38 22.65 -3.61
N ARG A 30 7.56 22.22 -2.36
CA ARG A 30 8.84 22.25 -1.66
C ARG A 30 9.24 20.81 -1.32
N LYS A 31 10.54 20.55 -1.38
CA LYS A 31 11.12 19.30 -0.91
C LYS A 31 11.61 19.47 0.51
N MET A 32 11.32 18.51 1.37
CA MET A 32 11.72 18.50 2.77
C MET A 32 12.84 17.50 3.00
N LYS A 33 13.85 17.89 3.79
CA LYS A 33 14.90 16.98 4.28
C LYS A 33 14.54 16.29 5.58
N GLY A 34 13.58 16.82 6.33
CA GLY A 34 13.13 16.27 7.59
C GLY A 34 11.98 17.07 8.18
N ILE A 35 11.34 16.50 9.19
CA ILE A 35 10.19 17.07 9.87
C ILE A 35 10.31 16.87 11.38
N LYS A 36 9.93 17.90 12.14
CA LYS A 36 9.85 17.83 13.60
C LYS A 36 8.41 17.58 14.00
N ILE A 37 8.17 16.55 14.79
CA ILE A 37 6.84 16.15 15.25
C ILE A 37 6.83 16.03 16.77
N VAL A 38 5.64 16.19 17.35
CA VAL A 38 5.42 16.00 18.79
C VAL A 38 4.54 14.77 18.96
N VAL A 39 5.04 13.77 19.68
CA VAL A 39 4.35 12.50 19.92
C VAL A 39 4.19 12.35 21.43
N GLY A 40 2.99 12.59 21.93
CA GLY A 40 2.76 12.72 23.37
C GLY A 40 3.60 13.86 23.95
N GLU A 41 4.53 13.54 24.85
CA GLU A 41 5.42 14.51 25.50
C GLU A 41 6.81 14.60 24.84
N LYS A 42 7.07 13.84 23.76
CA LYS A 42 8.39 13.76 23.12
C LYS A 42 8.43 14.56 21.82
N ASN A 43 9.44 15.41 21.69
CA ASN A 43 9.79 16.05 20.43
C ASN A 43 10.72 15.12 19.64
N GLU A 44 10.25 14.65 18.48
CA GLU A 44 11.04 13.82 17.58
C GLU A 44 11.42 14.62 16.33
N ASN A 45 12.67 14.50 15.90
CA ASN A 45 13.15 15.06 14.64
C ASN A 45 13.46 13.92 13.67
N ILE A 46 12.70 13.85 12.58
CA ILE A 46 12.80 12.78 11.60
C ILE A 46 13.51 13.33 10.37
N LEU A 47 14.61 12.68 10.00
CA LEU A 47 15.34 13.00 8.78
C LEU A 47 14.99 11.98 7.69
N PHE A 48 14.64 12.48 6.50
CA PHE A 48 14.43 11.64 5.34
C PHE A 48 15.77 11.32 4.68
N LYS A 49 15.92 10.08 4.20
CA LYS A 49 17.13 9.64 3.50
C LYS A 49 17.39 10.50 2.25
N ASP A 50 16.33 10.78 1.51
CA ASP A 50 16.32 11.65 0.35
C ASP A 50 15.33 12.79 0.59
N SER A 51 15.52 13.93 -0.08
CA SER A 51 14.54 15.01 -0.01
C SER A 51 13.27 14.60 -0.74
N ILE A 52 12.19 14.40 0.01
CA ILE A 52 10.87 14.02 -0.50
C ILE A 52 9.97 15.24 -0.64
N ASP A 53 8.89 15.14 -1.41
CA ASP A 53 7.89 16.19 -1.48
C ASP A 53 7.21 16.38 -0.11
N GLU A 54 6.88 17.62 0.20
CA GLU A 54 6.27 18.02 1.45
C GLU A 54 4.95 17.26 1.73
N GLN A 55 4.13 17.01 0.71
CA GLN A 55 2.87 16.27 0.88
C GLN A 55 3.11 14.82 1.31
N THR A 56 4.04 14.12 0.67
CA THR A 56 4.43 12.76 1.04
C THR A 56 5.06 12.72 2.42
N ALA A 57 5.85 13.74 2.79
CA ALA A 57 6.41 13.85 4.13
C ALA A 57 5.31 13.90 5.20
N TYR A 58 4.32 14.79 5.02
CA TYR A 58 3.18 14.87 5.95
C TYR A 58 2.34 13.59 5.94
N GLN A 59 2.04 13.01 4.77
CA GLN A 59 1.27 11.77 4.71
C GLN A 59 1.96 10.61 5.45
N LEU A 60 3.28 10.48 5.35
CA LEU A 60 4.03 9.49 6.13
C LEU A 60 3.91 9.77 7.63
N VAL A 61 3.87 11.05 8.04
CA VAL A 61 3.76 11.47 9.46
C VAL A 61 2.38 11.18 9.99
N ASP A 62 1.37 11.52 9.21
CA ASP A 62 -0.01 11.24 9.54
C ASP A 62 -0.23 9.74 9.68
N GLN A 63 0.34 8.91 8.79
CA GLN A 63 0.29 7.45 8.93
C GLN A 63 0.96 6.94 10.21
N TYR A 64 2.12 7.51 10.59
CA TYR A 64 2.79 7.18 11.86
C TYR A 64 1.93 7.59 13.07
N MET A 65 1.36 8.79 13.06
CA MET A 65 0.52 9.30 14.14
C MET A 65 -0.79 8.50 14.24
N LEU A 66 -1.46 8.27 13.12
CA LEU A 66 -2.68 7.45 13.06
C LEU A 66 -2.42 6.04 13.59
N ALA A 67 -1.27 5.42 13.33
CA ALA A 67 -0.99 4.10 13.90
C ALA A 67 -0.95 4.06 15.44
N GLN A 68 -0.67 5.18 16.10
CA GLN A 68 -0.68 5.29 17.57
C GLN A 68 -2.07 5.46 18.15
N PHE A 69 -2.99 6.11 17.43
CA PHE A 69 -4.32 6.49 17.95
C PHE A 69 -5.47 5.71 17.28
N THR A 70 -5.40 5.57 15.95
CA THR A 70 -6.41 4.97 15.06
C THR A 70 -5.73 3.96 14.13
N SER A 71 -5.34 2.81 14.70
CA SER A 71 -4.63 1.77 13.95
C SER A 71 -5.47 1.23 12.78
N VAL A 72 -4.79 0.71 11.76
CA VAL A 72 -5.46 0.04 10.64
C VAL A 72 -6.25 -1.14 11.18
N ILE A 73 -7.52 -1.25 10.78
CA ILE A 73 -8.35 -2.42 11.05
C ILE A 73 -8.20 -3.36 9.84
N PRO A 74 -7.52 -4.51 9.96
CA PRO A 74 -7.22 -5.37 8.81
C PRO A 74 -8.46 -5.85 8.05
N ASN A 75 -9.59 -6.05 8.75
CA ASN A 75 -10.85 -6.47 8.14
C ASN A 75 -11.41 -5.40 7.21
N ASP A 76 -11.54 -4.17 7.70
CA ASP A 76 -11.99 -3.01 6.91
C ASP A 76 -11.07 -2.78 5.72
N PHE A 77 -9.75 -2.90 5.93
CA PHE A 77 -8.78 -2.77 4.86
C PHE A 77 -8.95 -3.88 3.81
N ASN A 78 -9.21 -5.13 4.23
CA ASN A 78 -9.43 -6.26 3.32
C ASN A 78 -10.68 -6.04 2.45
N VAL A 79 -11.74 -5.41 2.99
CA VAL A 79 -12.93 -5.05 2.20
C VAL A 79 -12.56 -4.12 1.04
N ILE A 80 -11.83 -3.04 1.32
CA ILE A 80 -11.36 -2.07 0.31
C ILE A 80 -10.46 -2.77 -0.71
N PHE A 81 -9.51 -3.58 -0.24
CA PHE A 81 -8.57 -4.29 -1.09
C PHE A 81 -9.26 -5.29 -2.02
N LYS A 82 -10.25 -6.03 -1.50
CA LYS A 82 -11.05 -6.97 -2.27
C LYS A 82 -11.86 -6.27 -3.36
N GLU A 83 -12.42 -5.10 -3.09
CA GLU A 83 -13.11 -4.29 -4.10
C GLU A 83 -12.16 -3.85 -5.21
N LYS A 84 -10.97 -3.35 -4.87
CA LYS A 84 -9.96 -2.95 -5.87
C LYS A 84 -9.41 -4.11 -6.68
N LEU A 85 -9.39 -5.32 -6.13
CA LEU A 85 -9.08 -6.52 -6.90
C LEU A 85 -10.21 -6.90 -7.87
N LYS A 86 -11.47 -6.83 -7.43
CA LYS A 86 -12.64 -7.09 -8.28
C LYS A 86 -12.72 -6.14 -9.47
N GLU A 87 -12.48 -4.84 -9.27
CA GLU A 87 -12.42 -3.83 -10.35
C GLU A 87 -11.38 -4.21 -11.44
N LYS A 88 -10.31 -4.91 -11.05
CA LYS A 88 -9.25 -5.37 -11.94
C LYS A 88 -9.46 -6.82 -12.43
N GLY A 89 -10.67 -7.38 -12.26
CA GLY A 89 -11.04 -8.72 -12.70
C GLY A 89 -10.46 -9.86 -11.83
N ILE A 90 -9.85 -9.54 -10.70
CA ILE A 90 -9.25 -10.52 -9.79
C ILE A 90 -10.26 -10.92 -8.72
N THR A 91 -10.68 -12.18 -8.76
CA THR A 91 -11.62 -12.75 -7.79
C THR A 91 -10.98 -13.92 -7.04
N GLY A 92 -11.16 -13.97 -5.72
CA GLY A 92 -10.62 -15.03 -4.87
C GLY A 92 -10.80 -14.69 -3.39
N LYS A 93 -10.30 -15.59 -2.52
CA LYS A 93 -10.15 -15.27 -1.09
C LYS A 93 -8.98 -14.31 -0.96
N THR A 94 -9.16 -13.22 -0.23
CA THR A 94 -8.15 -12.18 -0.03
C THR A 94 -7.87 -12.05 1.45
N GLY A 95 -6.69 -11.56 1.78
CA GLY A 95 -6.41 -11.11 3.13
C GLY A 95 -5.29 -10.09 3.20
N ILE A 96 -5.19 -9.49 4.37
CA ILE A 96 -4.25 -8.43 4.70
C ILE A 96 -3.45 -8.87 5.92
N ILE A 97 -2.15 -8.66 5.83
CA ILE A 97 -1.20 -8.76 6.91
C ILE A 97 -0.79 -7.33 7.21
N TYR A 98 -1.28 -6.79 8.33
CA TYR A 98 -0.86 -5.50 8.86
C TYR A 98 0.15 -5.76 9.98
N GLN A 99 1.21 -4.98 10.06
CA GLN A 99 2.20 -5.12 11.12
C GLN A 99 2.44 -3.76 11.75
N HIS A 100 2.43 -3.70 13.08
CA HIS A 100 2.78 -2.50 13.84
C HIS A 100 3.83 -2.87 14.90
N ASN A 101 5.00 -2.23 14.85
CA ASN A 101 6.13 -2.49 15.74
C ASN A 101 6.53 -3.97 15.81
N GLY A 102 6.52 -4.66 14.67
CA GLY A 102 6.85 -6.07 14.60
C GLY A 102 5.68 -7.01 14.87
N ILE A 103 4.57 -6.54 15.45
CA ILE A 103 3.42 -7.37 15.82
C ILE A 103 2.45 -7.48 14.63
N PRO A 104 2.26 -8.69 14.06
CA PRO A 104 1.35 -8.88 12.94
C PRO A 104 -0.11 -9.00 13.39
N GLN A 105 -0.99 -8.48 12.56
CA GLN A 105 -2.44 -8.59 12.64
C GLN A 105 -2.98 -9.05 11.29
N TYR A 106 -3.94 -9.96 11.32
CA TYR A 106 -4.46 -10.62 10.12
C TYR A 106 -5.93 -10.28 9.93
N SER A 107 -6.33 -10.03 8.69
CA SER A 107 -7.75 -9.93 8.35
C SER A 107 -8.47 -11.27 8.53
N ASP A 108 -9.74 -11.22 8.89
CA ASP A 108 -10.65 -12.35 9.13
C ASP A 108 -10.19 -13.32 10.23
N ASN A 109 -9.23 -12.89 11.07
CA ASN A 109 -8.61 -13.69 12.14
C ASN A 109 -8.06 -15.05 11.67
N ASP A 110 -7.91 -15.22 10.35
CA ASP A 110 -7.53 -16.48 9.73
C ASP A 110 -6.00 -16.52 9.61
N SER A 111 -5.41 -17.55 10.19
CA SER A 111 -3.98 -17.67 10.35
C SER A 111 -3.33 -17.99 9.01
N ILE A 112 -2.58 -17.02 8.47
CA ILE A 112 -1.59 -17.19 7.41
C ILE A 112 -2.22 -17.44 6.03
N SER A 113 -1.78 -16.68 5.03
CA SER A 113 -2.21 -16.90 3.65
C SER A 113 -1.90 -18.34 3.21
N PRO A 114 -2.76 -19.00 2.43
CA PRO A 114 -2.47 -20.32 1.85
C PRO A 114 -1.10 -20.36 1.16
N ASN A 115 -0.45 -21.53 1.14
CA ASN A 115 0.84 -21.69 0.45
C ASN A 115 0.75 -21.40 -1.07
N SER A 116 -0.43 -21.55 -1.66
CA SER A 116 -0.75 -21.21 -3.05
C SER A 116 -1.04 -19.74 -3.30
N ALA A 117 -1.19 -18.94 -2.24
CA ALA A 117 -1.61 -17.55 -2.38
C ALA A 117 -0.49 -16.68 -2.95
N PHE A 118 -0.84 -15.81 -3.88
CA PHE A 118 0.08 -14.77 -4.34
C PHE A 118 0.10 -13.63 -3.32
N ARG A 119 1.30 -13.24 -2.89
CA ARG A 119 1.52 -12.15 -1.93
C ARG A 119 2.12 -10.94 -2.62
N THR A 120 1.70 -9.74 -2.23
CA THR A 120 2.39 -8.51 -2.64
C THR A 120 3.73 -8.39 -1.92
N HIS A 121 4.62 -7.52 -2.43
CA HIS A 121 5.72 -7.02 -1.62
C HIS A 121 5.18 -6.30 -0.38
N ILE A 122 5.94 -6.36 0.71
CA ILE A 122 5.67 -5.60 1.94
C ILE A 122 5.83 -4.12 1.62
N LYS A 123 4.82 -3.33 2.00
CA LYS A 123 4.83 -1.88 1.85
C LYS A 123 4.92 -1.24 3.24
N MET A 124 5.95 -0.44 3.45
CA MET A 124 6.06 0.42 4.64
C MET A 124 5.13 1.62 4.47
N LEU A 125 4.38 1.95 5.52
CA LEU A 125 3.37 3.02 5.50
C LEU A 125 3.85 4.30 6.17
N ASP A 126 4.88 4.23 6.99
CA ASP A 126 5.46 5.35 7.72
C ASP A 126 6.96 5.53 7.43
N MET A 127 7.49 6.69 7.82
CA MET A 127 8.90 7.01 7.67
C MET A 127 9.84 6.25 8.61
N LYS A 128 9.33 5.73 9.74
CA LYS A 128 10.13 5.00 10.73
C LYS A 128 10.14 3.49 10.45
N ASN A 129 9.44 3.05 9.40
CA ASN A 129 9.23 1.64 9.07
C ASN A 129 8.69 0.82 10.25
N THR A 130 7.84 1.45 11.06
CA THR A 130 7.17 0.81 12.19
C THR A 130 5.89 0.11 11.77
N ILE A 131 5.27 0.58 10.69
CA ILE A 131 4.03 0.02 10.15
C ILE A 131 4.21 -0.49 8.73
N SER A 132 3.77 -1.72 8.51
CA SER A 132 3.82 -2.36 7.20
C SER A 132 2.51 -3.05 6.84
N VAL A 133 2.26 -3.15 5.54
CA VAL A 133 1.11 -3.87 5.01
C VAL A 133 1.53 -4.79 3.87
N GLN A 134 0.93 -5.97 3.83
CA GLN A 134 1.05 -6.94 2.75
C GLN A 134 -0.32 -7.53 2.46
N GLY A 135 -0.71 -7.55 1.18
CA GLY A 135 -1.93 -8.21 0.73
C GLY A 135 -1.62 -9.57 0.12
N TRP A 136 -2.58 -10.48 0.21
CA TRP A 136 -2.54 -11.76 -0.51
C TRP A 136 -3.88 -12.07 -1.17
N VAL A 137 -3.83 -12.82 -2.27
CA VAL A 137 -5.01 -13.44 -2.88
C VAL A 137 -4.75 -14.91 -3.14
N ASP A 138 -5.72 -15.75 -2.81
CA ASP A 138 -5.78 -17.12 -3.25
C ASP A 138 -6.57 -17.15 -4.57
N TYR A 139 -5.85 -17.31 -5.68
CA TYR A 139 -6.49 -17.47 -6.99
C TYR A 139 -7.09 -18.87 -7.07
N SER A 140 -8.39 -18.96 -7.38
CA SER A 140 -8.92 -20.23 -7.89
C SER A 140 -8.28 -20.50 -9.26
N TRP A 141 -7.83 -21.74 -9.50
CA TRP A 141 -7.28 -22.16 -10.79
C TRP A 141 -8.18 -21.86 -12.00
N LYS A 142 -9.48 -21.61 -11.77
CA LYS A 142 -10.47 -21.19 -12.78
C LYS A 142 -10.26 -19.75 -13.29
N THR A 143 -9.51 -18.90 -12.59
CA THR A 143 -9.29 -17.48 -12.94
C THR A 143 -7.98 -17.23 -13.70
N ILE A 144 -7.15 -18.26 -13.87
CA ILE A 144 -5.82 -18.19 -14.52
C ILE A 144 -5.83 -17.80 -16.03
N PRO A 145 -6.88 -18.02 -16.87
CA PRO A 145 -6.73 -17.77 -18.30
C PRO A 145 -6.51 -16.29 -18.68
N GLN A 146 -6.86 -15.32 -17.82
CA GLN A 146 -6.81 -13.91 -18.18
C GLN A 146 -5.45 -13.23 -17.96
N MET A 147 -4.61 -13.75 -17.06
CA MET A 147 -3.34 -13.09 -16.72
C MET A 147 -2.17 -13.50 -17.65
N VAL A 148 -2.24 -14.68 -18.28
CA VAL A 148 -1.26 -15.10 -19.28
C VAL A 148 -1.34 -14.24 -20.55
N TYR A 149 -2.54 -13.76 -20.93
CA TYR A 149 -2.69 -12.90 -22.10
C TYR A 149 -2.04 -11.51 -21.95
N VAL A 150 -2.11 -10.90 -20.76
CA VAL A 150 -1.58 -9.54 -20.55
C VAL A 150 -0.04 -9.51 -20.55
N VAL A 151 0.60 -10.56 -20.02
CA VAL A 151 2.07 -10.64 -20.00
C VAL A 151 2.65 -10.97 -21.38
N PHE A 152 1.95 -11.76 -22.20
CA PHE A 152 2.41 -12.09 -23.56
C PHE A 152 2.25 -10.94 -24.56
N PHE A 153 1.23 -10.09 -24.45
CA PHE A 153 1.06 -8.96 -25.37
C PHE A 153 1.98 -7.76 -25.07
N SER A 154 2.37 -7.53 -23.82
CA SER A 154 3.29 -6.41 -23.49
C SER A 154 4.73 -6.68 -23.94
N ARG A 155 5.12 -7.93 -24.19
CA ARG A 155 6.49 -8.29 -24.59
C ARG A 155 6.70 -8.36 -26.10
N GLN A 156 5.63 -8.23 -26.92
CA GLN A 156 5.72 -8.32 -28.37
C GLN A 156 5.75 -6.97 -29.12
N SER A 157 5.56 -5.83 -28.45
CA SER A 157 5.61 -4.50 -29.09
C SER A 157 6.95 -3.77 -29.01
N PHE A 158 8.01 -4.38 -28.48
CA PHE A 158 9.37 -3.83 -28.52
C PHE A 158 10.33 -4.77 -29.27
N ARG A 159 10.04 -5.03 -30.54
CA ARG A 159 11.02 -5.56 -31.52
C ARG A 159 10.55 -5.35 -32.96
N ILE A 160 10.38 -4.10 -33.38
CA ILE A 160 10.51 -3.73 -34.80
C ILE A 160 11.29 -2.43 -34.87
N CYS A 161 12.61 -2.54 -34.71
CA CYS A 161 13.56 -1.59 -35.28
C CYS A 161 14.94 -2.23 -35.22
N GLN A 162 15.18 -3.25 -36.05
CA GLN A 162 16.49 -3.46 -36.67
C GLN A 162 16.33 -4.18 -38.02
N SER A 163 16.94 -3.53 -39.02
CA SER A 163 17.49 -4.06 -40.27
C SER A 163 16.56 -4.78 -41.24
N GLN A 164 16.26 -4.11 -42.34
CA GLN A 164 16.40 -4.76 -43.63
C GLN A 164 17.16 -3.84 -44.60
N THR A 165 18.33 -4.34 -44.98
CA THR A 165 19.32 -3.80 -45.89
C THR A 165 18.78 -3.71 -47.31
N ARG A 166 19.11 -2.62 -48.01
CA ARG A 166 19.69 -2.66 -49.36
C ARG A 166 20.72 -1.55 -49.48
#